data_AF-A0A9D6K4V4-F1
#
_entry.id   AF-A0A9D6K4V4-F1
#
_cell.length_a   1.000
_cell.length_b   1.000
_cell.length_c   1.000
_cell.angle_alpha   90.00
_cell.angle_beta   90.00
_cell.angle_gamma   90.00
#
_symmetry.space_group_name_H-M   'P 1'
#
loop_
_entity.id
_entity.type
_entity.pdbx_description
1 polymer ?
#
loop_
_entity_poly.entity_id
_entity_poly.type
_entity_poly.pdbx_seq_one_letter_code
_entity_poly.pdbx_strand_id
1 'polypeptide(L)'
;MAREYLRTFKVYDLDEVKEHLVIAGDLSGDCAKCRELGIDYLKAASCPQCGTPFKYIASRRLDSHPGERFQFARRIQEKRPDLIMIDHTDYTSAVGHKKARDFFG
;
A
#
# COMPACT_ATOMS: atom_id res chain seq x y z
N MET A 1 12.32 -26.31 -5.39
CA MET A 1 12.77 -25.38 -4.32
C MET A 1 11.56 -24.65 -3.80
N ALA A 2 11.34 -24.61 -2.49
CA ALA A 2 10.24 -23.84 -1.89
C ALA A 2 10.48 -22.33 -2.14
N ARG A 3 9.47 -21.64 -2.68
CA ARG A 3 9.48 -20.18 -2.83
C ARG A 3 8.49 -19.62 -1.83
N GLU A 4 8.96 -18.79 -0.92
CA GLU A 4 8.15 -18.20 0.14
C GLU A 4 8.26 -16.67 0.12
N TYR A 5 7.22 -16.00 0.60
CA TYR A 5 7.21 -14.56 0.77
C TYR A 5 7.81 -14.22 2.14
N LEU A 6 8.78 -13.32 2.16
CA LEU A 6 9.41 -12.83 3.38
C LEU A 6 9.18 -11.33 3.48
N ARG A 7 8.81 -10.87 4.67
CA ARG A 7 8.76 -9.44 4.97
C ARG A 7 10.18 -8.93 5.21
N THR A 8 10.52 -7.79 4.62
CA THR A 8 11.84 -7.14 4.77
C THR A 8 11.67 -5.74 5.32
N PHE A 9 12.66 -5.26 6.08
CA PHE A 9 12.71 -3.88 6.55
C PHE A 9 13.66 -3.10 5.65
N LYS A 10 13.16 -1.99 5.09
CA LYS A 10 13.91 -1.09 4.23
C LYS A 10 13.49 0.35 4.53
N VAL A 11 14.42 1.28 4.42
CA VAL A 11 14.15 2.71 4.58
C VAL A 11 13.45 3.23 3.33
N TYR A 12 12.38 4.00 3.53
CA TYR A 12 11.61 4.66 2.48
C TYR A 12 11.41 6.14 2.83
N ASP A 13 11.26 6.96 1.78
CA ASP A 13 10.68 8.29 1.93
C ASP A 13 9.16 8.16 2.04
N LEU A 14 8.59 8.62 3.16
CA LEU A 14 7.15 8.51 3.42
C LEU A 14 6.30 9.35 2.45
N ASP A 15 6.82 10.47 1.97
CA ASP A 15 6.07 11.32 1.03
C ASP A 15 6.02 10.67 -0.36
N GLU A 16 7.12 10.07 -0.79
CA GLU A 16 7.18 9.31 -2.05
C GLU A 16 6.27 8.08 -2.01
N VAL A 17 6.29 7.34 -0.89
CA VAL A 17 5.37 6.21 -0.69
C VAL A 17 3.93 6.69 -0.78
N LYS A 18 3.56 7.73 -0.02
CA LYS A 18 2.20 8.28 -0.03
C LYS A 18 1.78 8.77 -1.43
N GLU A 19 2.68 9.38 -2.17
CA GLU A 19 2.39 9.90 -3.52
C GLU A 19 2.03 8.80 -4.53
N HIS A 20 2.59 7.61 -4.36
CA HIS A 20 2.46 6.49 -5.30
C HIS A 20 1.76 5.26 -4.71
N LEU A 21 1.07 5.40 -3.58
CA LEU A 21 0.39 4.32 -2.87
C LEU A 21 -1.09 4.22 -3.25
N VAL A 22 -1.52 3.00 -3.59
CA VAL A 22 -2.92 2.58 -3.55
C VAL A 22 -3.17 1.74 -2.31
N ILE A 23 -4.24 2.03 -1.57
CA ILE A 23 -4.65 1.27 -0.39
C ILE A 23 -5.83 0.39 -0.80
N ALA A 24 -5.62 -0.92 -0.84
CA ALA A 24 -6.66 -1.90 -1.12
C ALA A 24 -7.61 -2.05 0.08
N GLY A 25 -8.91 -1.94 -0.18
CA GLY A 25 -9.98 -2.46 0.67
C GLY A 25 -10.47 -3.83 0.18
N ASP A 26 -11.68 -4.22 0.59
CA ASP A 26 -12.23 -5.54 0.23
C ASP A 26 -12.58 -5.64 -1.27
N LEU A 27 -13.17 -4.59 -1.86
CA LEU A 27 -13.65 -4.60 -3.25
C LEU A 27 -12.87 -3.67 -4.18
N SER A 28 -12.41 -2.54 -3.66
CA SER A 28 -11.73 -1.49 -4.41
C SER A 28 -10.64 -0.84 -3.57
N GLY A 29 -9.84 0.02 -4.19
CA GLY A 29 -8.77 0.75 -3.55
C GLY A 29 -9.02 2.24 -3.48
N ASP A 30 -8.25 2.89 -2.62
CA ASP A 30 -8.19 4.33 -2.49
C ASP A 30 -6.78 4.88 -2.77
N CYS A 31 -6.70 6.04 -3.41
CA CYS A 31 -5.43 6.69 -3.70
C CYS A 31 -4.93 7.44 -2.46
N ALA A 32 -3.75 7.11 -1.95
CA ALA A 32 -3.20 7.77 -0.76
C ALA A 32 -2.84 9.26 -0.99
N LYS A 33 -2.63 9.66 -2.26
CA LYS A 33 -2.34 11.05 -2.66
C LYS A 33 -3.58 11.94 -2.63
N CYS A 34 -4.60 11.60 -3.42
CA CYS A 34 -5.78 12.47 -3.62
C CYS A 34 -7.06 11.97 -2.93
N ARG A 35 -7.03 10.77 -2.33
CA ARG A 35 -8.18 10.10 -1.69
C ARG A 35 -9.31 9.70 -2.62
N GLU A 36 -9.04 9.62 -3.93
CA GLU A 36 -9.97 9.01 -4.88
C GLU A 36 -10.30 7.58 -4.45
N LEU A 37 -11.59 7.23 -4.47
CA LEU A 37 -12.10 5.91 -4.06
C LEU A 37 -12.46 5.07 -5.28
N GLY A 38 -12.75 3.78 -5.09
CA GLY A 38 -13.33 2.95 -6.15
C GLY A 38 -12.32 2.49 -7.21
N ILE A 39 -11.02 2.58 -6.93
CA ILE A 39 -9.97 2.19 -7.87
C ILE A 39 -9.91 0.67 -7.98
N ASP A 40 -10.00 0.12 -9.20
CA ASP A 40 -9.68 -1.29 -9.46
C ASP A 40 -8.15 -1.47 -9.36
N TYR A 41 -7.65 -1.65 -8.14
CA TYR A 41 -6.21 -1.71 -7.83
C TYR A 41 -5.48 -2.87 -8.53
N LEU A 42 -6.21 -3.87 -9.05
CA LEU A 42 -5.63 -4.97 -9.81
C LEU A 42 -5.38 -4.62 -11.28
N LYS A 43 -5.93 -3.53 -11.78
CA LYS A 43 -5.80 -3.12 -13.20
C LYS A 43 -5.26 -1.71 -13.38
N ALA A 44 -5.59 -0.79 -12.48
CA ALA A 44 -5.21 0.61 -12.61
C ALA A 44 -3.72 0.80 -12.35
N ALA A 45 -2.94 1.12 -13.38
CA ALA A 45 -1.52 1.46 -13.25
C ALA A 45 -1.29 2.85 -12.62
N SER A 46 -2.28 3.74 -12.73
CA SER A 46 -2.27 5.08 -12.16
C SER A 46 -3.63 5.46 -11.57
N CYS A 47 -3.66 6.48 -10.71
CA CYS A 47 -4.90 7.01 -10.19
C CYS A 47 -5.71 7.66 -11.32
N PRO A 48 -7.00 7.30 -11.50
CA PRO A 48 -7.84 7.88 -12.56
C PRO A 48 -8.15 9.37 -12.34
N GLN A 49 -8.05 9.86 -11.11
CA GLN A 49 -8.35 11.25 -10.76
C GLN A 49 -7.11 12.14 -10.85
N CYS A 50 -6.01 11.79 -10.17
CA CYS A 50 -4.82 12.65 -10.10
C CYS A 50 -3.67 12.23 -11.03
N GLY A 51 -3.81 11.12 -11.75
CA GLY A 51 -2.80 10.63 -12.70
C GLY A 51 -1.52 10.07 -12.07
N THR A 52 -1.36 10.06 -10.74
CA THR A 52 -0.15 9.53 -10.10
C THR A 52 0.03 8.05 -10.45
N PRO A 53 1.22 7.60 -10.89
CA PRO A 53 1.47 6.18 -11.12
C PRO A 53 1.52 5.46 -9.77
N PHE A 54 0.96 4.26 -9.71
CA PHE A 54 1.06 3.41 -8.53
C PHE A 54 2.35 2.60 -8.57
N LYS A 55 3.16 2.73 -7.52
CA LYS A 55 4.36 1.93 -7.28
C LYS A 55 4.20 1.04 -6.05
N TYR A 56 3.31 1.43 -5.13
CA TYR A 56 3.10 0.78 -3.86
C TYR A 56 1.66 0.35 -3.69
N ILE A 57 1.47 -0.74 -2.95
CA ILE A 57 0.16 -1.18 -2.50
C ILE A 57 0.19 -1.59 -1.04
N ALA A 58 -0.82 -1.15 -0.29
CA ALA A 58 -1.10 -1.61 1.07
C ALA A 58 -2.51 -2.18 1.12
N SER A 59 -2.86 -2.92 2.17
CA SER A 59 -4.22 -3.44 2.34
C SER A 59 -4.73 -3.19 3.75
N ARG A 60 -5.84 -2.47 3.86
CA ARG A 60 -6.55 -2.22 5.12
C ARG A 60 -7.10 -3.50 5.74
N ARG A 61 -7.40 -4.51 4.91
CA ARG A 61 -7.91 -5.80 5.38
C ARG A 61 -6.91 -6.54 6.27
N LEU A 62 -5.62 -6.31 6.07
CA LEU A 62 -4.56 -6.98 6.83
C LEU A 62 -4.41 -6.46 8.27
N ASP A 63 -5.01 -5.30 8.58
CA ASP A 63 -5.07 -4.79 9.95
C ASP A 63 -5.94 -5.71 10.84
N SER A 64 -7.05 -6.21 10.29
CA SER A 64 -7.97 -7.12 11.00
C SER A 64 -7.70 -8.60 10.69
N HIS A 65 -7.07 -8.92 9.55
CA HIS A 65 -6.81 -10.29 9.11
C HIS A 65 -5.31 -10.51 8.80
N PRO A 66 -4.40 -10.40 9.78
CA PRO A 66 -2.96 -10.44 9.54
C PRO A 66 -2.47 -11.79 8.96
N GLY A 67 -3.20 -12.89 9.19
CA GLY A 67 -2.89 -14.21 8.63
C GLY A 67 -3.05 -14.29 7.10
N GLU A 68 -3.82 -13.38 6.49
CA GLU A 68 -4.03 -13.33 5.04
C GLU A 68 -2.88 -12.63 4.30
N ARG A 69 -1.91 -12.05 5.01
CA ARG A 69 -0.84 -11.21 4.45
C ARG A 69 -0.10 -11.87 3.28
N PHE A 70 0.31 -13.12 3.43
CA PHE A 70 1.05 -13.84 2.39
C PHE A 70 0.16 -14.26 1.22
N GLN A 71 -1.13 -14.51 1.46
CA GLN A 71 -2.09 -14.78 0.37
C GLN A 71 -2.35 -13.51 -0.44
N PHE A 72 -2.46 -12.36 0.22
CA PHE A 72 -2.56 -11.07 -0.43
C PHE A 72 -1.30 -10.76 -1.25
N ALA A 73 -0.11 -10.92 -0.66
CA ALA A 73 1.17 -10.75 -1.36
C ALA A 73 1.25 -11.60 -2.64
N ARG A 74 0.86 -12.88 -2.56
CA ARG A 74 0.77 -13.78 -3.72
C ARG A 74 -0.15 -13.25 -4.80
N ARG A 75 -1.38 -12.88 -4.44
CA ARG A 75 -2.37 -12.34 -5.38
C ARG A 75 -1.87 -11.08 -6.08
N ILE A 76 -1.25 -10.17 -5.33
CA ILE A 76 -0.68 -8.95 -5.90
C ILE A 76 0.47 -9.27 -6.84
N GLN A 77 1.42 -10.12 -6.43
CA GLN A 77 2.54 -10.47 -7.30
C GLN A 77 2.10 -11.13 -8.62
N GLU A 78 1.01 -11.91 -8.60
CA GLU A 78 0.45 -12.55 -9.80
C GLU A 78 -0.27 -11.54 -10.73
N LYS A 79 -0.95 -10.53 -10.18
CA LYS A 79 -1.78 -9.59 -10.95
C LYS A 79 -1.09 -8.27 -11.28
N ARG A 80 -0.25 -7.80 -10.37
CA ARG A 80 0.44 -6.51 -10.34
C ARG A 80 1.88 -6.70 -9.83
N PRO A 81 2.72 -7.46 -10.56
CA PRO A 81 4.12 -7.69 -10.19
C PRO A 81 4.97 -6.41 -10.15
N ASP A 82 4.46 -5.31 -10.73
CA ASP A 82 5.04 -3.97 -10.72
C ASP A 82 4.94 -3.26 -9.36
N LEU A 83 4.02 -3.70 -8.48
CA LEU A 83 3.78 -3.06 -7.20
C LEU A 83 4.62 -3.66 -6.09
N ILE A 84 5.17 -2.78 -5.24
CA ILE A 84 5.80 -3.15 -3.98
C ILE A 84 4.73 -3.14 -2.88
N MET A 85 4.60 -4.27 -2.18
CA MET A 85 3.70 -4.35 -1.03
C MET A 85 4.31 -3.63 0.18
N ILE A 86 3.58 -2.65 0.70
CA ILE A 86 3.86 -1.98 1.98
C ILE A 86 2.85 -2.48 3.00
N ASP A 87 3.31 -2.89 4.18
CA ASP A 87 2.40 -3.27 5.26
C ASP A 87 1.60 -2.03 5.69
N HIS A 88 0.28 -2.15 5.73
CA HIS A 88 -0.58 -1.01 6.03
C HIS A 88 -0.37 -0.50 7.47
N THR A 89 -0.08 -1.41 8.41
CA THR A 89 0.19 -1.03 9.81
C THR A 89 1.52 -0.30 9.96
N ASP A 90 2.55 -0.68 9.20
CA ASP A 90 3.84 0.03 9.16
C ASP A 90 3.66 1.45 8.60
N TYR A 91 2.97 1.56 7.46
CA TYR A 91 2.73 2.84 6.81
C TYR A 91 1.94 3.80 7.70
N THR A 92 0.82 3.35 8.27
CA THR A 92 -0.02 4.19 9.12
C THR A 92 0.69 4.61 10.40
N SER A 93 1.46 3.72 11.03
CA SER A 93 2.27 4.04 12.21
C SER A 93 3.34 5.10 11.87
N ALA A 94 4.07 4.92 10.77
CA ALA A 94 5.11 5.86 10.35
C ALA A 94 4.54 7.25 9.98
N VAL A 95 3.40 7.29 9.27
CA VAL A 95 2.67 8.54 8.98
C VAL A 95 2.17 9.19 10.27
N GLY A 96 1.66 8.41 11.22
CA GLY A 96 1.22 8.90 12.52
C GLY A 96 2.36 9.56 13.31
N HIS A 97 3.51 8.89 13.39
CA HIS A 97 4.72 9.43 14.01
C HIS A 97 5.21 10.71 13.34
N LYS A 98 5.24 10.76 11.99
CA LYS A 98 5.61 11.98 11.25
C LYS A 98 4.67 13.14 11.58
N LYS A 99 3.34 12.93 11.51
CA LYS A 99 2.35 13.96 11.84
C LYS A 99 2.46 14.47 13.27
N ALA A 100 2.67 13.56 14.24
CA ALA A 100 2.82 13.95 15.63
C ALA A 100 4.07 14.82 15.82
N ARG A 101 5.20 14.45 15.20
CA ARG A 101 6.42 15.27 15.21
C ARG A 101 6.20 16.63 14.55
N ASP A 102 5.53 16.69 13.40
CA ASP A 102 5.29 17.94 12.69
C ASP A 102 4.30 18.87 13.43
N PHE A 103 3.45 18.32 14.32
CA PHE A 103 2.48 19.09 15.10
C PHE A 103 3.02 19.57 16.46
N PHE A 104 3.79 18.72 17.16
CA PHE A 104 4.32 19.00 18.50
C PHE A 104 5.80 19.43 18.51
N GLY A 105 6.46 19.43 17.35
CA GLY A 105 7.84 19.87 17.15
C GLY A 105 7.90 21.30 16.65
#